data_AF-A0A2D5TGF9-F1
#
_entry.id   AF-A0A2D5TGF9-F1
#
_cell.length_a   1.000
_cell.length_b   1.000
_cell.length_c   1.000
_cell.angle_alpha   90.00
_cell.angle_beta   90.00
_cell.angle_gamma   90.00
#
_symmetry.space_group_name_H-M   'P 1'
#
loop_
_entity.id
_entity.type
_entity.pdbx_description
1 polymer ?
#
loop_
_entity_poly.entity_id
_entity_poly.type
_entity_poly.pdbx_seq_one_letter_code
_entity_poly.pdbx_strand_id
1 'polypeptide(L)'
;TEFKDTIVTLLIDNSGSMRGRPISIAAICADVLARTLERCQVKCEILGFTTRAWKGGQSRENWLKAGREQTPGRLNDLRHIIYKGADAPWRRSRPNLGLMMKEGLLKENIDGEALEWAHRRMAARSEQRRIMMVISDGAPVDDSTLSVNSASYLEKHLRDVIEMIEKRKQVELIAIGIGHDVTRYYERAVTITDAEQLAGAITEQLAGLFDPNHKQGPKMVLHRAG
;
A
#
# COMPACT_ATOMS: atom_id res chain seq x y z
N THR A 1 -15.79 -13.79 -19.08
CA THR A 1 -16.41 -13.38 -17.81
C THR A 1 -15.68 -12.14 -17.34
N GLU A 2 -16.37 -11.11 -16.84
CA GLU A 2 -15.77 -9.86 -16.30
C GLU A 2 -14.63 -10.13 -15.30
N PHE A 3 -14.70 -11.26 -14.61
CA PHE A 3 -13.70 -11.74 -13.67
C PHE A 3 -12.27 -11.84 -14.21
N LYS A 4 -12.08 -12.23 -15.48
CA LYS A 4 -10.74 -12.28 -16.09
C LYS A 4 -10.20 -10.91 -16.49
N ASP A 5 -11.06 -9.89 -16.49
CA ASP A 5 -10.72 -8.50 -16.81
C ASP A 5 -10.57 -7.64 -15.54
N THR A 6 -10.00 -8.28 -14.51
CA THR A 6 -9.71 -7.66 -13.21
C THR A 6 -8.20 -7.68 -12.94
N ILE A 7 -7.69 -6.57 -12.40
CA ILE A 7 -6.35 -6.48 -11.84
C ILE A 7 -6.41 -6.11 -10.36
N VAL A 8 -5.60 -6.82 -9.55
CA VAL A 8 -5.35 -6.49 -8.15
C VAL A 8 -3.91 -6.01 -8.00
N THR A 9 -3.71 -4.83 -7.43
CA THR A 9 -2.38 -4.29 -7.09
C THR A 9 -2.21 -4.26 -5.59
N LEU A 10 -1.22 -5.00 -5.08
CA LEU A 10 -0.80 -4.98 -3.69
C LEU A 10 0.24 -3.86 -3.53
N LEU A 11 -0.07 -2.85 -2.73
CA LEU A 11 0.86 -1.77 -2.39
C LEU A 11 1.33 -1.93 -0.94
N ILE A 12 2.59 -2.31 -0.77
CA ILE A 12 3.12 -2.74 0.52
C ILE A 12 4.02 -1.67 1.11
N ASP A 13 3.72 -1.28 2.34
CA ASP A 13 4.57 -0.38 3.12
C ASP A 13 5.89 -1.09 3.48
N ASN A 14 7.01 -0.50 3.07
CA ASN A 14 8.35 -0.92 3.47
C ASN A 14 8.97 0.10 4.44
N SER A 15 8.18 0.76 5.27
CA SER A 15 8.64 1.66 6.34
C SER A 15 9.31 0.91 7.49
N GLY A 16 10.05 1.64 8.32
CA GLY A 16 10.83 1.12 9.44
C GLY A 16 9.97 0.50 10.54
N SER A 17 8.71 0.95 10.70
CA SER A 17 7.75 0.35 11.63
C SER A 17 7.39 -1.08 11.23
N MET A 18 7.42 -1.39 9.93
CA MET A 18 7.09 -2.72 9.41
C MET A 18 8.16 -3.78 9.74
N ARG A 19 9.32 -3.39 10.29
CA ARG A 19 10.45 -4.32 10.53
C ARG A 19 10.07 -5.52 11.40
N GLY A 20 10.63 -6.68 11.07
CA GLY A 20 10.44 -7.90 11.82
C GLY A 20 9.14 -8.62 11.41
N ARG A 21 8.23 -8.81 12.36
CA ARG A 21 7.00 -9.59 12.14
C ARG A 21 6.07 -8.96 11.10
N PRO A 22 5.79 -7.63 11.10
CA PRO A 22 4.80 -7.06 10.18
C PRO A 22 5.17 -7.24 8.70
N ILE A 23 6.43 -6.97 8.31
CA ILE A 23 6.88 -7.16 6.92
C ILE A 23 6.90 -8.64 6.51
N SER A 24 7.18 -9.54 7.46
CA SER A 24 7.10 -10.99 7.22
C SER A 24 5.65 -11.41 6.95
N ILE A 25 4.69 -10.90 7.73
CA ILE A 25 3.26 -11.10 7.48
C ILE A 25 2.90 -10.55 6.10
N ALA A 26 3.29 -9.31 5.77
CA ALA A 26 3.00 -8.70 4.47
C ALA A 26 3.55 -9.52 3.29
N ALA A 27 4.78 -10.06 3.42
CA ALA A 27 5.38 -10.91 2.39
C ALA A 27 4.62 -12.23 2.21
N ILE A 28 4.21 -12.89 3.31
CA ILE A 28 3.38 -14.09 3.26
C ILE A 28 2.02 -13.77 2.62
N CYS A 29 1.42 -12.65 2.99
CA CYS A 29 0.16 -12.19 2.44
C CYS A 29 0.26 -12.02 0.92
N ALA A 30 1.33 -11.38 0.46
CA ALA A 30 1.59 -11.18 -0.96
C ALA A 30 1.78 -12.49 -1.74
N ASP A 31 2.52 -13.47 -1.19
CA ASP A 31 2.68 -14.81 -1.81
C ASP A 31 1.33 -15.53 -1.94
N VAL A 32 0.58 -15.62 -0.84
CA VAL A 32 -0.72 -16.31 -0.80
C VAL A 32 -1.70 -15.67 -1.78
N LEU A 33 -1.83 -14.34 -1.76
CA LEU A 33 -2.71 -13.59 -2.67
C LEU A 33 -2.32 -13.76 -4.13
N ALA A 34 -1.05 -13.49 -4.47
CA ALA A 34 -0.60 -13.55 -5.86
C ALA A 34 -0.78 -14.95 -6.45
N ARG A 35 -0.46 -16.00 -5.68
CA ARG A 35 -0.66 -17.39 -6.10
C ARG A 35 -2.15 -17.73 -6.31
N THR A 36 -3.03 -17.20 -5.46
CA THR A 36 -4.46 -17.46 -5.52
C THR A 36 -5.10 -16.74 -6.71
N LEU A 37 -4.81 -15.45 -6.88
CA LEU A 37 -5.30 -14.63 -7.97
C LEU A 37 -4.86 -15.17 -9.34
N GLU A 38 -3.60 -15.61 -9.48
CA GLU A 38 -3.13 -16.19 -10.75
C GLU A 38 -3.84 -17.50 -11.09
N ARG A 39 -4.16 -18.35 -10.11
CA ARG A 39 -4.97 -19.56 -10.33
C ARG A 39 -6.38 -19.23 -10.80
N CYS A 40 -6.92 -18.12 -10.31
CA CYS A 40 -8.19 -17.55 -10.73
C CYS A 40 -8.11 -16.78 -12.06
N GLN A 41 -6.94 -16.71 -12.71
CA GLN A 41 -6.71 -15.92 -13.94
C GLN A 41 -6.97 -14.41 -13.76
N VAL A 42 -6.81 -13.91 -12.54
CA VAL A 42 -6.85 -12.48 -12.20
C VAL A 42 -5.43 -11.94 -12.24
N LYS A 43 -5.23 -10.78 -12.87
CA LYS A 43 -3.92 -10.13 -12.96
C LYS A 43 -3.51 -9.59 -11.59
N CYS A 44 -2.24 -9.76 -11.24
CA CYS A 44 -1.73 -9.32 -9.93
C CYS A 44 -0.40 -8.59 -10.07
N GLU A 45 -0.33 -7.37 -9.53
CA GLU A 45 0.87 -6.56 -9.39
C GLU A 45 1.23 -6.43 -7.90
N ILE A 46 2.53 -6.49 -7.57
CA ILE A 46 3.02 -6.32 -6.20
C ILE A 46 4.06 -5.21 -6.20
N LEU A 47 3.73 -4.15 -5.46
CA LEU A 47 4.49 -2.93 -5.32
C LEU A 47 4.93 -2.76 -3.87
N GLY A 48 6.06 -2.06 -3.69
CA GLY A 48 6.55 -1.62 -2.40
C GLY A 48 6.90 -0.14 -2.43
N PHE A 49 6.87 0.51 -1.28
CA PHE A 49 7.29 1.89 -1.15
C PHE A 49 8.04 2.14 0.15
N THR A 50 9.04 3.02 0.08
CA THR A 50 9.79 3.56 1.22
C THR A 50 10.58 4.77 0.73
N THR A 51 11.56 5.24 1.49
CA THR A 51 12.49 6.31 1.09
C THR A 51 13.86 5.76 0.70
N ARG A 52 14.61 6.53 -0.10
CA ARG A 52 15.97 6.11 -0.50
C ARG A 52 16.94 6.18 0.68
N ALA A 53 16.79 7.19 1.52
CA ALA A 53 17.61 7.48 2.68
C ALA A 53 16.74 7.84 3.89
N TRP A 54 17.35 7.82 5.07
CA TRP A 54 16.75 8.38 6.27
C TRP A 54 16.93 9.90 6.27
N LYS A 55 16.01 10.61 6.92
CA LYS A 55 16.10 12.04 7.20
C LYS A 55 16.30 12.87 5.93
N GLY A 56 15.61 12.48 4.87
CA GLY A 56 15.37 13.33 3.72
C GLY A 56 16.32 13.23 2.54
N GLY A 57 17.46 12.55 2.67
CA GLY A 57 18.39 12.28 1.57
C GLY A 57 18.77 13.53 0.77
N GLN A 58 18.85 13.37 -0.56
CA GLN A 58 19.25 14.44 -1.48
C GLN A 58 18.24 15.58 -1.51
N SER A 59 16.95 15.27 -1.37
CA SER A 59 15.87 16.28 -1.32
C SER A 59 16.11 17.29 -0.19
N ARG A 60 16.43 16.82 1.03
CA ARG A 60 16.76 17.71 2.16
C ARG A 60 18.05 18.48 1.93
N GLU A 61 19.10 17.82 1.42
CA GLU A 61 20.38 18.49 1.15
C GLU A 61 20.25 19.62 0.11
N ASN A 62 19.46 19.39 -0.93
CA ASN A 62 19.22 20.38 -1.98
C ASN A 62 18.47 21.59 -1.43
N TRP A 63 17.44 21.36 -0.61
CA TRP A 63 16.72 22.44 0.06
C TRP A 63 17.63 23.28 0.99
N LEU A 64 18.53 22.63 1.73
CA LEU A 64 19.52 23.33 2.56
C LEU A 64 20.46 24.19 1.73
N LYS A 65 20.93 23.68 0.58
CA LYS A 65 21.82 24.39 -0.35
C LYS A 65 21.09 25.54 -1.07
N ALA A 66 19.80 25.40 -1.33
CA ALA A 66 18.95 26.40 -1.98
C ALA A 66 18.50 27.55 -1.05
N GLY A 67 19.04 27.64 0.17
CA GLY A 67 18.75 28.75 1.08
C GLY A 67 17.51 28.57 1.94
N ARG A 68 16.98 27.34 2.05
CA ARG A 68 15.88 26.97 2.96
C ARG A 68 14.58 27.73 2.69
N GLU A 69 14.02 27.55 1.49
CA GLU A 69 12.69 28.08 1.16
C GLU A 69 11.65 27.72 2.24
N GLN A 70 10.76 28.67 2.54
CA GLN A 70 9.86 28.59 3.70
C GLN A 70 8.79 27.49 3.58
N THR A 71 8.40 27.14 2.34
CA THR A 71 7.35 26.15 2.06
C THR A 71 7.93 25.02 1.20
N PRO A 72 8.84 24.21 1.74
CA PRO A 72 9.58 23.23 0.93
C PRO A 72 8.75 22.02 0.50
N GLY A 73 7.59 21.81 1.12
CA GLY A 73 6.79 20.61 0.93
C GLY A 73 7.54 19.37 1.40
N ARG A 74 7.45 18.28 0.62
CA ARG A 74 8.07 16.99 0.93
C ARG A 74 9.60 17.07 0.80
N LEU A 75 10.31 16.66 1.85
CA LEU A 75 11.77 16.71 1.90
C LEU A 75 12.39 15.31 2.06
N ASN A 76 11.93 14.34 1.28
CA ASN A 76 12.53 13.02 1.27
C ASN A 76 12.51 12.37 -0.11
N ASP A 77 13.58 11.63 -0.39
CA ASP A 77 13.73 10.94 -1.65
C ASP A 77 12.83 9.70 -1.68
N LEU A 78 11.96 9.61 -2.68
CA LEU A 78 11.05 8.48 -2.85
C LEU A 78 11.78 7.23 -3.36
N ARG A 79 11.37 6.06 -2.86
CA ARG A 79 11.78 4.75 -3.39
C ARG A 79 10.54 3.88 -3.62
N HIS A 80 10.21 3.70 -4.89
CA HIS A 80 9.21 2.74 -5.33
C HIS A 80 9.87 1.44 -5.78
N ILE A 81 9.23 0.31 -5.46
CA ILE A 81 9.74 -1.04 -5.72
C ILE A 81 8.67 -1.81 -6.48
N ILE A 82 9.06 -2.48 -7.55
CA ILE A 82 8.18 -3.41 -8.27
C ILE A 82 8.69 -4.82 -7.97
N TYR A 83 8.01 -5.53 -7.07
CA TYR A 83 8.34 -6.93 -6.77
C TYR A 83 7.85 -7.86 -7.88
N LYS A 84 6.66 -7.59 -8.42
CA LYS A 84 6.02 -8.33 -9.50
C LYS A 84 5.21 -7.36 -10.34
N GLY A 85 5.47 -7.25 -11.64
CA GLY A 85 4.58 -6.53 -12.56
C GLY A 85 3.32 -7.34 -12.86
N ALA A 86 2.23 -6.65 -13.23
CA ALA A 86 0.92 -7.27 -13.50
C ALA A 86 0.96 -8.49 -14.44
N ASP A 87 1.79 -8.42 -15.49
CA ASP A 87 1.92 -9.46 -16.53
C ASP A 87 3.07 -10.44 -16.28
N ALA A 88 3.87 -10.24 -15.22
CA ALA A 88 4.96 -11.13 -14.86
C ALA A 88 4.41 -12.38 -14.15
N PRO A 89 4.77 -13.61 -14.55
CA PRO A 89 4.31 -14.82 -13.86
C PRO A 89 4.82 -14.90 -12.42
N TRP A 90 3.96 -15.28 -11.46
CA TRP A 90 4.30 -15.39 -10.04
C TRP A 90 5.56 -16.21 -9.79
N ARG A 91 5.67 -17.36 -10.47
CA ARG A 91 6.83 -18.27 -10.33
C ARG A 91 8.17 -17.57 -10.55
N ARG A 92 8.24 -16.58 -11.45
CA ARG A 92 9.49 -15.83 -11.74
C ARG A 92 9.72 -14.68 -10.76
N SER A 93 8.65 -14.05 -10.27
CA SER A 93 8.74 -12.90 -9.37
C SER A 93 8.82 -13.28 -7.89
N ARG A 94 8.44 -14.52 -7.51
CA ARG A 94 8.45 -14.98 -6.12
C ARG A 94 9.76 -14.72 -5.36
N PRO A 95 10.95 -14.98 -5.94
CA PRO A 95 12.21 -14.69 -5.24
C PRO A 95 12.39 -13.20 -4.89
N ASN A 96 11.76 -12.29 -5.62
CA ASN A 96 11.88 -10.85 -5.38
C ASN A 96 11.27 -10.44 -4.03
N LEU A 97 10.31 -11.19 -3.48
CA LEU A 97 9.76 -10.88 -2.14
C LEU A 97 10.83 -10.98 -1.05
N GLY A 98 11.90 -11.77 -1.26
CA GLY A 98 13.03 -11.83 -0.34
C GLY A 98 13.72 -10.47 -0.13
N LEU A 99 13.59 -9.54 -1.09
CA LEU A 99 14.09 -8.17 -0.94
C LEU A 99 13.41 -7.44 0.23
N MET A 100 12.17 -7.77 0.60
CA MET A 100 11.51 -7.20 1.79
C MET A 100 12.25 -7.51 3.09
N MET A 101 13.04 -8.59 3.14
CA MET A 101 13.85 -8.99 4.29
C MET A 101 15.26 -8.37 4.27
N LYS A 102 15.60 -7.62 3.23
CA LYS A 102 16.94 -7.03 3.10
C LYS A 102 17.15 -5.95 4.15
N GLU A 103 18.22 -6.10 4.93
CA GLU A 103 18.65 -5.10 5.89
C GLU A 103 18.87 -3.74 5.21
N GLY A 104 18.45 -2.66 5.88
CA GLY A 104 18.57 -1.30 5.38
C GLY A 104 17.60 -0.95 4.24
N LEU A 105 16.73 -1.87 3.79
CA LEU A 105 15.66 -1.49 2.87
C LEU A 105 14.65 -0.57 3.55
N LEU A 106 14.18 -0.97 4.74
CA LEU A 106 13.04 -0.34 5.40
C LEU A 106 13.41 1.00 6.06
N LYS A 107 12.76 2.08 5.62
CA LYS A 107 13.03 3.47 6.03
C LYS A 107 11.79 4.28 6.39
N GLU A 108 11.58 5.46 5.82
CA GLU A 108 10.45 6.33 6.16
C GLU A 108 9.25 6.03 5.25
N ASN A 109 8.07 6.51 5.66
CA ASN A 109 6.79 6.23 5.01
C ASN A 109 6.42 7.37 4.06
N ILE A 110 6.06 7.05 2.81
CA ILE A 110 5.64 7.95 1.72
C ILE A 110 4.29 7.54 1.13
N ASP A 111 3.35 7.13 2.00
CA ASP A 111 2.06 6.55 1.63
C ASP A 111 1.24 7.37 0.62
N GLY A 112 1.10 8.68 0.79
CA GLY A 112 0.39 9.55 -0.15
C GLY A 112 0.99 9.50 -1.55
N GLU A 113 2.30 9.69 -1.69
CA GLU A 113 3.01 9.64 -2.97
C GLU A 113 2.97 8.22 -3.58
N ALA A 114 3.02 7.19 -2.72
CA ALA A 114 2.94 5.80 -3.15
C ALA A 114 1.55 5.45 -3.69
N LEU A 115 0.49 5.94 -3.07
CA LEU A 115 -0.89 5.79 -3.54
C LEU A 115 -1.09 6.46 -4.91
N GLU A 116 -0.59 7.70 -5.08
CA GLU A 116 -0.67 8.38 -6.37
C GLU A 116 0.10 7.62 -7.46
N TRP A 117 1.29 7.11 -7.13
CA TRP A 117 2.11 6.33 -8.03
C TRP A 117 1.40 5.04 -8.45
N ALA A 118 0.90 4.26 -7.50
CA ALA A 118 0.16 3.04 -7.78
C ALA A 118 -1.12 3.33 -8.58
N HIS A 119 -1.87 4.39 -8.23
CA HIS A 119 -3.10 4.77 -8.92
C HIS A 119 -2.81 5.12 -10.39
N ARG A 120 -1.75 5.89 -10.66
CA ARG A 120 -1.34 6.23 -12.03
C ARG A 120 -0.97 4.99 -12.85
N ARG A 121 -0.28 4.01 -12.24
CA ARG A 121 0.03 2.74 -12.90
C ARG A 121 -1.22 1.97 -13.25
N MET A 122 -2.17 1.88 -12.32
CA MET A 122 -3.43 1.17 -12.52
C MET A 122 -4.32 1.89 -13.54
N ALA A 123 -4.37 3.22 -13.54
CA ALA A 123 -5.16 3.99 -14.50
C ALA A 123 -4.70 3.78 -15.97
N ALA A 124 -3.43 3.41 -16.18
CA ALA A 124 -2.88 3.08 -17.50
C ALA A 124 -3.18 1.63 -17.95
N ARG A 125 -3.81 0.81 -17.09
CA ARG A 125 -4.16 -0.58 -17.39
C ARG A 125 -5.46 -0.69 -18.19
N SER A 126 -5.54 -1.69 -19.05
CA SER A 126 -6.72 -1.95 -19.88
C SER A 126 -7.84 -2.66 -19.14
N GLU A 127 -7.52 -3.38 -18.05
CA GLU A 127 -8.49 -4.11 -17.25
C GLU A 127 -9.62 -3.18 -16.75
N GLN A 128 -10.88 -3.54 -16.99
CA GLN A 128 -12.02 -2.73 -16.59
C GLN A 128 -12.06 -2.53 -15.07
N ARG A 129 -11.83 -3.60 -14.32
CA ARG A 129 -11.88 -3.58 -12.86
C ARG A 129 -10.49 -3.54 -12.25
N ARG A 130 -10.25 -2.54 -11.41
CA ARG A 130 -8.95 -2.26 -10.81
C ARG A 130 -9.10 -2.15 -9.31
N ILE A 131 -8.45 -3.05 -8.57
CA ILE A 131 -8.50 -3.08 -7.10
C ILE A 131 -7.09 -2.82 -6.55
N MET A 132 -6.94 -1.74 -5.78
CA MET A 132 -5.73 -1.44 -5.03
C MET A 132 -5.91 -1.86 -3.58
N MET A 133 -5.04 -2.75 -3.11
CA MET A 133 -5.00 -3.21 -1.73
C MET A 133 -3.70 -2.73 -1.09
N VAL A 134 -3.82 -1.80 -0.14
CA VAL A 134 -2.70 -1.23 0.62
C VAL A 134 -2.44 -2.09 1.84
N ILE A 135 -1.20 -2.47 2.10
CA ILE A 135 -0.79 -3.18 3.31
C ILE A 135 0.16 -2.27 4.08
N SER A 136 -0.27 -1.78 5.24
CA SER A 136 0.50 -0.82 6.05
C SER A 136 0.27 -1.05 7.54
N ASP A 137 1.18 -0.55 8.36
CA ASP A 137 1.11 -0.59 9.83
C ASP A 137 0.82 0.78 10.46
N GLY A 138 0.37 1.80 9.72
CA GLY A 138 -0.26 2.95 10.36
C GLY A 138 -0.14 4.30 9.67
N ALA A 139 0.46 5.25 10.39
CA ALA A 139 0.45 6.67 10.03
C ALA A 139 1.65 7.06 9.15
N PRO A 140 1.51 8.08 8.31
CA PRO A 140 2.64 8.66 7.62
C PRO A 140 3.61 9.31 8.62
N VAL A 141 4.88 8.92 8.56
CA VAL A 141 5.95 9.52 9.35
C VAL A 141 7.20 9.72 8.49
N ASP A 142 7.66 10.96 8.46
CA ASP A 142 8.87 11.42 7.76
C ASP A 142 9.49 12.58 8.54
N ASP A 143 10.61 12.33 9.21
CA ASP A 143 11.22 13.27 10.16
C ASP A 143 11.65 14.56 9.45
N SER A 144 12.23 14.42 8.26
CA SER A 144 12.74 15.55 7.50
C SER A 144 11.63 16.51 7.11
N THR A 145 10.54 15.97 6.57
CA THR A 145 9.37 16.75 6.16
C THR A 145 8.68 17.38 7.37
N LEU A 146 8.43 16.61 8.44
CA LEU A 146 7.73 17.12 9.62
C LEU A 146 8.54 18.16 10.41
N SER A 147 9.87 18.16 10.30
CA SER A 147 10.72 19.15 10.98
C SER A 147 10.53 20.59 10.51
N VAL A 148 9.96 20.80 9.32
CA VAL A 148 9.85 22.13 8.68
C VAL A 148 8.50 22.41 8.03
N ASN A 149 7.53 21.51 8.22
CA ASN A 149 6.14 21.68 7.78
C ASN A 149 5.20 21.56 8.98
N SER A 150 3.91 21.81 8.78
CA SER A 150 2.92 21.55 9.83
C SER A 150 2.91 20.07 10.22
N ALA A 151 2.64 19.76 11.49
CA ALA A 151 2.54 18.39 11.97
C ALA A 151 1.49 17.55 11.21
N SER A 152 0.48 18.21 10.64
CA SER A 152 -0.57 17.60 9.83
C SER A 152 -0.25 17.47 8.35
N TYR A 153 0.91 17.92 7.87
CA TYR A 153 1.23 18.03 6.44
C TYR A 153 1.07 16.69 5.71
N LEU A 154 1.69 15.64 6.24
CA LEU A 154 1.65 14.30 5.63
C LEU A 154 0.27 13.66 5.75
N GLU A 155 -0.38 13.79 6.91
CA GLU A 155 -1.72 13.25 7.11
C GLU A 155 -2.72 13.91 6.16
N LYS A 156 -2.65 15.24 6.00
CA LYS A 156 -3.49 15.98 5.06
C LYS A 156 -3.25 15.48 3.64
N HIS A 157 -1.99 15.36 3.22
CA HIS A 157 -1.64 14.84 1.90
C HIS A 157 -2.22 13.44 1.66
N LEU A 158 -2.06 12.52 2.62
CA LEU A 158 -2.63 11.17 2.53
C LEU A 158 -4.14 11.21 2.35
N ARG A 159 -4.86 12.02 3.15
CA ARG A 159 -6.32 12.16 3.05
C ARG A 159 -6.75 12.72 1.70
N ASP A 160 -6.08 13.77 1.22
CA ASP A 160 -6.37 14.39 -0.07
C ASP A 160 -6.19 13.38 -1.22
N VAL A 161 -5.16 12.52 -1.16
CA VAL A 161 -4.91 11.47 -2.16
C VAL A 161 -5.96 10.35 -2.10
N ILE A 162 -6.30 9.87 -0.89
CA ILE A 162 -7.35 8.86 -0.71
C ILE A 162 -8.67 9.37 -1.29
N GLU A 163 -9.06 10.59 -0.91
CA GLU A 163 -10.29 11.21 -1.39
C GLU A 163 -10.28 11.37 -2.93
N MET A 164 -9.13 11.74 -3.51
CA MET A 164 -8.97 11.84 -4.97
C MET A 164 -9.19 10.50 -5.66
N ILE A 165 -8.61 9.42 -5.14
CA ILE A 165 -8.76 8.06 -5.70
C ILE A 165 -10.23 7.61 -5.61
N GLU A 166 -10.84 7.76 -4.44
CA GLU A 166 -12.23 7.35 -4.19
C GLU A 166 -13.24 8.15 -5.03
N LYS A 167 -13.04 9.47 -5.19
CA LYS A 167 -13.90 10.32 -6.04
C LYS A 167 -13.83 9.94 -7.52
N ARG A 168 -12.64 9.57 -8.02
CA ARG A 168 -12.47 9.19 -9.44
C ARG A 168 -13.16 7.89 -9.80
N LYS A 169 -13.33 6.97 -8.84
CA LYS A 169 -13.97 5.65 -9.02
C LYS A 169 -13.35 4.80 -10.13
N GLN A 170 -12.11 5.09 -10.53
CA GLN A 170 -11.36 4.30 -11.52
C GLN A 170 -10.67 3.10 -10.89
N VAL A 171 -10.36 3.19 -9.60
CA VAL A 171 -9.68 2.19 -8.81
C VAL A 171 -10.41 2.02 -7.48
N GLU A 172 -10.72 0.79 -7.13
CA GLU A 172 -11.25 0.41 -5.84
C GLU A 172 -10.12 0.36 -4.80
N LEU A 173 -10.15 1.25 -3.81
CA LEU A 173 -9.16 1.28 -2.73
C LEU A 173 -9.62 0.47 -1.51
N ILE A 174 -8.72 -0.35 -0.97
CA ILE A 174 -8.91 -1.19 0.23
C ILE A 174 -7.61 -1.17 1.04
N ALA A 175 -7.69 -1.13 2.37
CA ALA A 175 -6.52 -1.20 3.23
C ALA A 175 -6.52 -2.43 4.16
N ILE A 176 -5.34 -2.98 4.38
CA ILE A 176 -5.06 -4.02 5.37
C ILE A 176 -4.05 -3.45 6.37
N GLY A 177 -4.53 -3.19 7.57
CA GLY A 177 -3.71 -2.81 8.71
C GLY A 177 -3.06 -4.02 9.34
N ILE A 178 -1.73 -4.09 9.39
CA ILE A 178 -1.03 -5.17 10.12
C ILE A 178 -0.75 -4.69 11.54
N GLY A 179 -1.46 -5.23 12.53
CA GLY A 179 -1.32 -4.87 13.94
C GLY A 179 -1.84 -3.49 14.33
N HIS A 180 -2.33 -2.71 13.36
CA HIS A 180 -2.74 -1.32 13.53
C HIS A 180 -4.07 -1.04 12.83
N ASP A 181 -4.89 -0.21 13.46
CA ASP A 181 -6.17 0.23 12.89
C ASP A 181 -5.94 1.35 11.86
N VAL A 182 -6.31 1.06 10.61
CA VAL A 182 -6.20 1.97 9.47
C VAL A 182 -7.55 2.56 9.04
N THR A 183 -8.65 2.25 9.74
CA THR A 183 -10.01 2.72 9.43
C THR A 183 -10.18 4.24 9.58
N ARG A 184 -9.24 4.91 10.28
CA ARG A 184 -9.18 6.38 10.38
C ARG A 184 -8.86 7.08 9.06
N TYR A 185 -8.32 6.36 8.08
CA TYR A 185 -7.94 6.88 6.77
C TYR A 185 -8.75 6.25 5.65
N TYR A 186 -8.98 4.94 5.70
CA TYR A 186 -9.60 4.19 4.60
C TYR A 186 -11.02 3.75 4.97
N GLU A 187 -11.99 4.03 4.10
CA GLU A 187 -13.38 3.62 4.30
C GLU A 187 -13.52 2.09 4.32
N ARG A 188 -12.84 1.41 3.40
CA ARG A 188 -12.78 -0.06 3.30
C ARG A 188 -11.45 -0.56 3.85
N ALA A 189 -11.47 -1.02 5.09
CA ALA A 189 -10.27 -1.48 5.78
C ALA A 189 -10.52 -2.74 6.62
N VAL A 190 -9.49 -3.59 6.72
CA VAL A 190 -9.43 -4.72 7.64
C VAL A 190 -8.15 -4.64 8.45
N THR A 191 -8.19 -5.03 9.71
CA THR A 191 -6.98 -5.16 10.55
C THR A 191 -6.70 -6.63 10.79
N ILE A 192 -5.46 -7.06 10.57
CA ILE A 192 -4.99 -8.41 10.85
C ILE A 192 -3.81 -8.35 11.83
N THR A 193 -3.70 -9.33 12.72
CA THR A 193 -2.53 -9.50 13.60
C THR A 193 -1.66 -10.67 13.17
N ASP A 194 -2.19 -11.56 12.34
CA ASP A 194 -1.50 -12.74 11.82
C ASP A 194 -1.82 -12.98 10.32
N ALA A 195 -0.89 -13.61 9.62
CA ALA A 195 -1.06 -14.01 8.23
C ALA A 195 -2.14 -15.09 8.06
N GLU A 196 -2.45 -15.88 9.08
CA GLU A 196 -3.55 -16.86 9.00
C GLU A 196 -4.93 -16.17 8.93
N GLN A 197 -5.10 -15.06 9.65
CA GLN A 197 -6.32 -14.25 9.60
C GLN A 197 -6.54 -13.62 8.22
N LEU A 198 -5.45 -13.45 7.46
CA LEU A 198 -5.53 -12.99 6.10
C LEU A 198 -6.37 -13.94 5.26
N ALA A 199 -6.27 -15.26 5.41
CA ALA A 199 -7.08 -16.19 4.62
C ALA A 199 -8.59 -15.99 4.86
N GLY A 200 -9.00 -15.78 6.12
CA GLY A 200 -10.40 -15.47 6.47
C GLY A 200 -10.83 -14.08 5.97
N ALA A 201 -10.03 -13.06 6.25
CA ALA A 201 -10.28 -11.68 5.85
C ALA A 201 -10.33 -11.52 4.32
N ILE A 202 -9.40 -12.15 3.62
CA ILE A 202 -9.40 -12.25 2.15
C ILE A 202 -10.61 -13.03 1.70
N THR A 203 -10.98 -14.16 2.30
CA THR A 203 -12.13 -14.93 1.80
C THR A 203 -13.42 -14.12 1.91
N GLU A 204 -13.64 -13.39 2.99
CA GLU A 204 -14.82 -12.54 3.17
C GLU A 204 -14.77 -11.26 2.33
N GLN A 205 -13.64 -10.55 2.31
CA GLN A 205 -13.49 -9.34 1.51
C GLN A 205 -13.40 -9.66 0.03
N LEU A 206 -12.66 -10.70 -0.37
CA LEU A 206 -12.67 -11.19 -1.74
C LEU A 206 -14.05 -11.74 -2.11
N ALA A 207 -14.78 -12.46 -1.25
CA ALA A 207 -16.16 -12.86 -1.56
C ALA A 207 -17.07 -11.64 -1.80
N GLY A 208 -16.95 -10.60 -0.98
CA GLY A 208 -17.63 -9.32 -1.19
C GLY A 208 -17.14 -8.57 -2.43
N LEU A 209 -15.86 -8.66 -2.76
CA LEU A 209 -15.30 -8.15 -4.01
C LEU A 209 -15.75 -8.99 -5.20
N PHE A 210 -16.07 -10.27 -5.05
CA PHE A 210 -16.48 -11.17 -6.14
C PHE A 210 -18.01 -11.26 -6.30
N ASP A 211 -18.77 -10.54 -5.48
CA ASP A 211 -20.22 -10.38 -5.63
C ASP A 211 -20.54 -9.13 -6.49
N PRO A 212 -21.08 -9.30 -7.71
CA PRO A 212 -21.39 -8.20 -8.62
C PRO A 212 -22.46 -7.23 -8.09
N ASN A 213 -23.17 -7.59 -6.99
CA ASN A 213 -24.20 -6.75 -6.37
C ASN A 213 -23.74 -6.03 -5.09
N HIS A 214 -22.45 -6.06 -4.74
CA HIS A 214 -21.97 -5.48 -3.48
C HIS A 214 -21.95 -3.94 -3.49
N LYS A 215 -23.14 -3.32 -3.40
CA LYS A 215 -23.32 -1.91 -3.05
C LYS A 215 -23.42 -1.83 -1.52
N GLN A 216 -22.31 -1.44 -0.89
CA GLN A 216 -22.14 -1.21 0.55
C GLN A 216 -22.25 -2.47 1.43
N GLY A 217 -21.10 -3.03 1.80
CA GLY A 217 -20.99 -4.01 2.87
C GLY A 217 -20.86 -3.33 4.25
N PRO A 218 -21.35 -3.97 5.32
CA PRO A 218 -21.36 -3.39 6.66
C PRO A 218 -19.94 -3.18 7.20
N LYS A 219 -19.74 -2.12 8.01
CA LYS A 219 -18.54 -1.95 8.84
C LYS A 219 -18.42 -3.15 9.77
N MET A 220 -17.44 -4.01 9.52
CA MET A 220 -17.20 -5.17 10.36
C MET A 220 -16.02 -4.89 11.29
N VAL A 221 -16.34 -4.70 12.57
CA VAL A 221 -15.34 -4.67 13.65
C VAL A 221 -15.03 -6.11 14.00
N LEU A 222 -13.85 -6.61 13.62
CA LEU A 222 -13.35 -7.88 14.15
C LEU A 222 -13.02 -7.68 15.64
N HIS A 223 -13.85 -8.23 16.52
CA HIS A 223 -13.53 -8.33 17.94
C HIS A 223 -12.31 -9.24 18.12
N ARG A 224 -11.37 -8.79 18.95
CA ARG A 224 -10.26 -9.60 19.45
C ARG A 224 -10.82 -10.86 20.10
N ALA A 225 -10.48 -12.03 19.56
CA ALA A 225 -10.58 -13.27 20.32
C ALA A 225 -9.57 -13.19 21.46
N GLY A 226 -10.07 -13.25 22.69
CA GLY A 226 -9.25 -13.46 23.90
C GLY A 226 -8.79 -14.91 24.01
#